data_AF-A0A7W4W7H5-F1
#
_entry.id   AF-A0A7W4W7H5-F1
#
_cell.length_a   1.000
_cell.length_b   1.000
_cell.length_c   1.000
_cell.angle_alpha   90.00
_cell.angle_beta   90.00
_cell.angle_gamma   90.00
#
_symmetry.space_group_name_H-M   'P 1'
#
loop_
_entity.id
_entity.type
_entity.pdbx_description
1 polymer ?
#
loop_
_entity_poly.entity_id
_entity_poly.type
_entity_poly.pdbx_seq_one_letter_code
_entity_poly.pdbx_strand_id
1 'polypeptide(L)'
;MDGRVSKQDAFDSSSEAVIKDNELVLSFLAGSKLLEDYGLRSISAMRVFIFIGSRPDHSLNYIASALGFESHNAVAKIFYKLRNHQRGPLVMHRSREFLSANEVSQANNIKATTLTPEGKEIYDKFLALVSEGGRLSFSEGV
;
A
#
# COMPACT_ATOMS: atom_id res chain seq x y z
N MET A 1 28.31 -13.19 20.24
CA MET A 1 27.52 -12.36 19.30
C MET A 1 26.09 -12.85 19.39
N ASP A 2 25.22 -12.11 20.07
CA ASP A 2 23.79 -12.45 20.16
C ASP A 2 23.15 -12.20 18.79
N GLY A 3 22.89 -13.28 18.05
CA GLY A 3 22.22 -13.27 16.74
C GLY A 3 20.73 -12.96 16.84
N ARG A 4 20.37 -11.85 17.50
CA ARG A 4 19.03 -11.29 17.44
C ARG A 4 18.90 -10.55 16.11
N VAL A 5 18.57 -11.29 15.06
CA VAL A 5 17.93 -10.69 13.89
C VAL A 5 16.64 -10.06 14.41
N SER A 6 16.60 -8.74 14.46
CA SER A 6 15.41 -8.00 14.86
C SER A 6 14.25 -8.46 13.97
N LYS A 7 13.15 -8.92 14.58
CA LYS A 7 11.93 -9.32 13.87
C LYS A 7 11.37 -8.24 12.93
N GLN A 8 11.87 -7.01 13.04
CA GLN A 8 11.58 -5.89 12.16
C GLN A 8 12.24 -6.00 10.78
N ASP A 9 13.45 -6.56 10.66
CA ASP A 9 14.12 -6.72 9.35
C ASP A 9 13.44 -7.77 8.46
N ALA A 10 12.77 -8.76 9.06
CA ALA A 10 12.06 -9.81 8.32
C ALA A 10 10.73 -9.33 7.69
N PHE A 11 10.13 -8.26 8.21
CA PHE A 11 8.84 -7.72 7.71
C PHE A 11 9.02 -6.72 6.55
N ASP A 12 10.14 -5.99 6.52
CA ASP A 12 10.46 -5.09 5.42
C ASP A 12 10.84 -5.83 4.14
N SER A 13 11.47 -7.00 4.26
CA SER A 13 11.79 -7.87 3.12
C SER A 13 10.57 -8.58 2.52
N SER A 14 9.56 -8.95 3.33
CA SER A 14 8.43 -9.75 2.82
C SER A 14 7.43 -8.91 2.03
N SER A 15 7.20 -7.67 2.44
CA SER A 15 6.16 -6.82 1.85
C SER A 15 6.57 -6.28 0.48
N GLU A 16 7.86 -5.96 0.32
CA GLU A 16 8.41 -5.49 -0.96
C GLU A 16 8.57 -6.63 -1.97
N ALA A 17 8.96 -7.83 -1.52
CA ALA A 17 8.96 -9.05 -2.33
C ALA A 17 7.54 -9.45 -2.75
N VAL A 18 6.55 -9.37 -1.85
CA VAL A 18 5.15 -9.66 -2.19
C VAL A 18 4.60 -8.72 -3.26
N ILE A 19 5.05 -7.46 -3.32
CA ILE A 19 4.59 -6.49 -4.33
C ILE A 19 5.37 -6.62 -5.67
N LYS A 20 6.67 -6.96 -5.64
CA LYS A 20 7.50 -7.13 -6.85
C LYS A 20 7.31 -8.50 -7.52
N ASP A 21 7.06 -9.57 -6.76
CA ASP A 21 7.00 -10.94 -7.28
C ASP A 21 5.57 -11.44 -7.62
N ASN A 22 4.52 -10.66 -7.36
CA ASN A 22 3.13 -11.09 -7.56
C ASN A 22 2.32 -10.25 -8.55
N GLU A 23 2.93 -9.78 -9.64
CA GLU A 23 2.18 -9.09 -10.72
C GLU A 23 1.05 -9.97 -11.28
N LEU A 24 1.20 -11.30 -11.30
CA LEU A 24 0.17 -12.26 -11.68
C LEU A 24 -1.03 -12.28 -10.72
N VAL A 25 -0.79 -12.31 -9.41
CA VAL A 25 -1.87 -12.28 -8.40
C VAL A 25 -2.59 -10.94 -8.43
N LEU A 26 -1.86 -9.83 -8.60
CA LEU A 26 -2.46 -8.51 -8.79
C LEU A 26 -3.30 -8.44 -10.07
N SER A 27 -2.85 -9.07 -11.16
CA SER A 27 -3.60 -9.14 -12.42
C SER A 27 -4.89 -9.95 -12.27
N PHE A 28 -4.85 -11.08 -11.54
CA PHE A 28 -6.03 -11.89 -11.24
C PHE A 28 -7.04 -11.12 -10.36
N LEU A 29 -6.54 -10.45 -9.32
CA LEU A 29 -7.38 -9.69 -8.39
C LEU A 29 -7.97 -8.42 -9.00
N ALA A 30 -7.32 -7.80 -10.01
CA ALA A 30 -7.82 -6.62 -10.73
C ALA A 30 -9.22 -6.81 -11.33
N GLY A 31 -9.59 -8.06 -11.65
CA GLY A 31 -10.91 -8.42 -12.17
C GLY A 31 -11.95 -8.71 -11.09
N SER A 32 -11.61 -8.61 -9.80
CA SER A 32 -12.54 -8.92 -8.72
C SER A 32 -13.49 -7.76 -8.42
N LYS A 33 -14.79 -8.04 -8.42
CA LYS A 33 -15.85 -7.08 -8.10
C LYS A 33 -15.64 -6.37 -6.76
N LEU A 34 -15.07 -7.10 -5.79
CA LEU A 34 -14.73 -6.58 -4.47
C LEU A 34 -13.76 -5.38 -4.55
N LEU A 35 -12.76 -5.42 -5.43
CA LEU A 35 -11.77 -4.35 -5.58
C LEU A 35 -12.28 -3.22 -6.50
N GLU A 36 -13.16 -3.53 -7.45
CA GLU A 36 -13.80 -2.52 -8.30
C GLU A 36 -14.60 -1.50 -7.50
N ASP A 37 -15.32 -1.94 -6.45
CA ASP A 37 -16.14 -1.09 -5.58
C ASP A 37 -15.32 -0.04 -4.80
N TYR A 38 -14.00 -0.19 -4.76
CA TYR A 38 -13.05 0.74 -4.14
C TYR A 38 -12.16 1.47 -5.14
N GLY A 39 -12.42 1.32 -6.45
CA GLY A 39 -11.64 1.95 -7.52
C GLY A 39 -10.29 1.30 -7.79
N LEU A 40 -10.07 0.07 -7.28
CA LEU A 40 -8.81 -0.67 -7.37
C LEU A 40 -8.75 -1.54 -8.64
N ARG A 41 -9.08 -0.95 -9.78
CA ARG A 41 -9.19 -1.66 -11.08
C ARG A 41 -7.85 -1.84 -11.82
N SER A 42 -6.82 -1.08 -11.45
CA SER A 42 -5.52 -1.15 -12.11
C SER A 42 -4.44 -1.61 -11.14
N ILE A 43 -3.44 -2.33 -11.66
CA ILE A 43 -2.28 -2.80 -10.89
C ILE A 43 -1.59 -1.61 -10.19
N SER A 44 -1.44 -0.47 -10.87
CA SER A 44 -0.87 0.73 -10.25
C SER A 44 -1.69 1.27 -9.08
N ALA A 45 -3.03 1.23 -9.17
CA ALA A 45 -3.91 1.63 -8.07
C ALA A 45 -3.80 0.67 -6.88
N MET A 46 -3.78 -0.63 -7.15
CA MET A 46 -3.55 -1.65 -6.11
C MET A 46 -2.17 -1.50 -5.47
N ARG A 47 -1.10 -1.30 -6.23
CA ARG A 47 0.26 -1.09 -5.70
C ARG A 47 0.33 0.12 -4.77
N VAL A 48 -0.28 1.25 -5.17
CA VAL A 48 -0.34 2.46 -4.32
C VAL A 48 -1.16 2.18 -3.04
N PHE A 49 -2.32 1.53 -3.18
CA PHE A 49 -3.18 1.19 -2.06
C PHE A 49 -2.51 0.23 -1.06
N ILE A 50 -1.89 -0.84 -1.54
CA ILE A 50 -1.17 -1.82 -0.72
C ILE A 50 0.01 -1.16 -0.01
N PHE A 51 0.77 -0.32 -0.73
CA PHE A 51 1.90 0.40 -0.13
C PHE A 51 1.44 1.26 1.05
N ILE A 52 0.42 2.10 0.85
CA ILE A 52 -0.13 2.96 1.91
C ILE A 52 -0.67 2.13 3.09
N GLY A 53 -1.31 0.97 2.81
CA GLY A 53 -1.78 0.07 3.85
C GLY A 53 -0.66 -0.59 4.67
N SER A 54 0.46 -0.90 4.03
CA SER A 54 1.63 -1.51 4.69
C SER A 54 2.53 -0.49 5.39
N ARG A 55 2.60 0.73 4.84
CA ARG A 55 3.47 1.82 5.26
C ARG A 55 2.65 3.11 5.23
N PRO A 56 1.84 3.36 6.27
CA PRO A 56 1.08 4.59 6.39
C PRO A 56 2.01 5.80 6.63
N ASP A 57 1.43 7.00 6.58
CA ASP A 57 2.04 8.27 6.99
C ASP A 57 3.20 8.78 6.12
N HIS A 58 3.31 8.28 4.90
CA HIS A 58 4.28 8.77 3.93
C HIS A 58 3.71 9.81 2.95
N SER A 59 4.61 10.63 2.41
CA SER A 59 4.26 11.58 1.34
C SER A 59 4.07 10.89 -0.01
N LEU A 60 3.25 11.48 -0.88
CA LEU A 60 3.07 10.99 -2.25
C LEU A 60 4.38 10.93 -3.06
N ASN A 61 5.32 11.85 -2.77
CA ASN A 61 6.65 11.85 -3.41
C ASN A 61 7.46 10.62 -2.98
N TYR A 62 7.45 10.30 -1.69
CA TYR A 62 8.12 9.11 -1.18
C TYR A 62 7.51 7.83 -1.77
N ILE A 63 6.18 7.74 -1.79
CA ILE A 63 5.46 6.59 -2.36
C ILE A 63 5.81 6.40 -3.84
N ALA A 64 5.88 7.48 -4.62
CA ALA A 64 6.26 7.42 -6.03
C ALA A 64 7.69 6.88 -6.23
N SER A 65 8.63 7.36 -5.43
CA SER A 65 10.01 6.87 -5.43
C SER A 65 10.08 5.37 -5.05
N ALA A 66 9.42 4.98 -3.95
CA ALA A 66 9.45 3.62 -3.44
C ALA A 66 8.81 2.61 -4.41
N LEU A 67 7.76 3.01 -5.14
CA LEU A 67 7.09 2.16 -6.12
C LEU A 67 7.70 2.25 -7.53
N GLY A 68 8.73 3.07 -7.74
CA GLY A 68 9.40 3.23 -9.02
C GLY A 68 8.55 3.93 -10.10
N PHE A 69 7.63 4.80 -9.70
CA PHE A 69 6.89 5.62 -10.67
C PHE A 69 7.81 6.70 -11.23
N GLU A 70 7.76 6.90 -12.54
CA GLU A 70 8.52 7.95 -13.24
C GLU A 70 8.17 9.37 -12.76
N SER A 71 6.97 9.57 -12.19
CA SER A 71 6.52 10.86 -11.71
C SER A 71 5.58 10.76 -10.50
N HIS A 72 5.81 11.62 -9.50
CA HIS A 72 4.89 11.80 -8.36
C HIS A 72 3.48 12.21 -8.79
N ASN A 73 3.33 12.86 -9.95
CA ASN A 73 2.02 13.21 -10.51
C ASN A 73 1.17 11.99 -10.86
N ALA A 74 1.80 10.88 -11.26
CA ALA A 74 1.08 9.63 -11.54
C ALA A 74 0.48 9.04 -10.26
N VAL A 75 1.27 8.99 -9.19
CA VAL A 75 0.81 8.54 -7.86
C VAL A 75 -0.24 9.50 -7.29
N ALA A 76 -0.06 10.82 -7.44
CA ALA A 76 -1.06 11.79 -7.02
C ALA A 76 -2.41 11.59 -7.71
N LYS A 77 -2.42 11.37 -9.04
CA LYS A 77 -3.64 11.07 -9.80
C LYS A 77 -4.33 9.80 -9.30
N ILE A 78 -3.56 8.74 -9.05
CA ILE A 78 -4.09 7.48 -8.49
C ILE A 78 -4.66 7.72 -7.10
N PHE A 79 -3.91 8.37 -6.22
CA PHE A 79 -4.32 8.66 -4.86
C PHE A 79 -5.63 9.46 -4.82
N TYR A 80 -5.73 10.56 -5.58
CA TYR A 80 -6.95 11.36 -5.59
C TYR A 80 -8.14 10.62 -6.21
N LYS A 81 -7.93 9.75 -7.18
CA LYS A 81 -8.99 8.86 -7.70
C LYS A 81 -9.51 7.91 -6.63
N LEU A 82 -8.62 7.27 -5.86
CA LEU A 82 -9.01 6.38 -4.78
C LEU A 82 -9.67 7.14 -3.63
N ARG A 83 -9.09 8.27 -3.19
CA ARG A 83 -9.67 9.13 -2.15
C ARG A 83 -11.08 9.62 -2.48
N ASN A 84 -11.30 10.02 -3.74
CA ASN A 84 -12.59 10.57 -4.18
C ASN A 84 -13.55 9.48 -4.71
N HIS A 85 -13.19 8.21 -4.60
CA HIS A 85 -14.10 7.11 -4.93
C HIS A 85 -15.31 7.13 -3.98
N GLN A 86 -16.44 6.54 -4.39
CA GLN A 86 -17.66 6.50 -3.57
C GLN A 86 -17.41 5.94 -2.16
N ARG A 87 -16.49 4.98 -2.04
CA ARG A 87 -16.08 4.34 -0.78
C ARG A 87 -14.78 4.87 -0.18
N GLY A 88 -14.20 5.91 -0.78
CA GLY A 88 -12.99 6.63 -0.35
C GLY A 88 -12.01 5.84 0.54
N PRO A 89 -11.32 4.79 0.05
CA PRO A 89 -10.44 3.95 0.88
C PRO A 89 -9.21 4.68 1.46
N LEU A 90 -8.91 5.90 1.00
CA LEU A 90 -7.71 6.64 1.38
C LEU A 90 -8.07 8.02 1.96
N VAL A 91 -7.27 8.46 2.93
CA VAL A 91 -7.33 9.80 3.49
C VAL A 91 -5.95 10.45 3.51
N MET A 92 -5.94 11.78 3.50
CA MET A 92 -4.74 12.61 3.52
C MET A 92 -4.76 13.50 4.75
N HIS A 93 -3.71 13.41 5.57
CA HIS A 93 -3.55 14.19 6.77
C HIS A 93 -2.55 15.33 6.56
N ARG A 94 -2.79 16.47 7.22
CA ARG A 94 -1.79 17.53 7.31
C ARG A 94 -0.89 17.21 8.50
N SER A 95 0.42 17.22 8.28
CA SER A 95 1.46 16.86 9.25
C SER A 95 1.55 17.84 10.45
N ARG A 96 0.53 17.86 11.32
CA ARG A 96 0.64 18.45 12.66
C ARG A 96 0.66 17.40 13.77
N GLU A 97 0.25 16.17 13.50
CA GLU A 97 0.00 15.14 14.53
C GLU A 97 0.94 13.92 14.46
N PHE A 98 1.80 13.82 13.44
CA PHE A 98 2.54 12.58 13.13
C PHE A 98 4.07 12.68 13.16
N LEU A 99 4.63 13.85 13.51
CA LEU A 99 6.08 14.03 13.55
C LEU A 99 6.60 13.87 14.97
N SER A 100 7.57 12.98 15.13
CA SER A 100 8.45 13.00 16.29
C SER A 100 9.16 14.36 16.35
N ALA A 101 9.48 14.85 17.55
CA ALA A 101 10.02 16.20 17.78
C ALA A 101 11.28 16.57 16.97
N ASN A 102 11.91 15.62 16.27
CA ASN A 102 13.08 15.83 15.43
C ASN A 102 12.78 16.17 13.95
N GLU A 103 11.56 15.99 13.44
CA GLU A 103 11.25 16.21 12.00
C GLU A 103 10.60 17.57 11.72
N VAL A 104 10.44 18.38 12.76
CA VAL A 104 9.68 19.64 12.75
C VAL A 104 10.28 20.72 11.84
N SER A 105 11.58 20.65 11.51
CA SER A 105 12.23 21.67 10.66
C SER A 105 12.01 21.47 9.15
N GLN A 106 11.48 20.32 8.69
CA GLN A 106 11.08 20.08 7.29
C GLN A 106 9.56 19.93 7.12
N ALA A 107 8.81 20.04 8.22
CA ALA A 107 7.41 19.63 8.39
C ALA A 107 6.34 20.46 7.68
N ASN A 108 6.66 21.67 7.21
CA ASN A 108 5.61 22.64 6.85
C ASN A 108 4.77 22.27 5.61
N ASN A 109 5.09 21.20 4.88
CA ASN A 109 4.34 20.79 3.68
C ASN A 109 4.16 19.27 3.49
N ILE A 110 4.50 18.44 4.48
CA ILE A 110 4.39 16.99 4.32
C ILE A 110 2.92 16.58 4.49
N LYS A 111 2.34 16.04 3.41
CA LYS A 111 0.99 15.45 3.40
C LYS A 111 1.14 13.94 3.56
N ALA A 112 0.81 13.44 4.74
CA ALA A 112 0.81 12.03 5.07
C ALA A 112 -0.44 11.34 4.51
N THR A 113 -0.34 10.07 4.13
CA THR A 113 -1.46 9.29 3.59
C THR A 113 -1.74 8.05 4.43
N THR A 114 -3.01 7.74 4.67
CA THR A 114 -3.44 6.55 5.41
C THR A 114 -4.69 5.96 4.80
N LEU A 115 -5.07 4.76 5.25
CA LEU A 115 -6.34 4.13 4.90
C LEU A 115 -7.47 4.71 5.77
N THR A 116 -8.68 4.80 5.21
CA THR A 116 -9.89 4.93 6.04
C THR A 116 -10.18 3.61 6.78
N PRO A 117 -11.09 3.58 7.78
CA PRO A 117 -11.50 2.31 8.40
C PRO A 117 -11.99 1.28 7.37
N GLU A 118 -12.83 1.70 6.43
CA GLU A 118 -13.26 0.84 5.31
C GLU A 118 -12.09 0.43 4.40
N GLY A 119 -11.16 1.36 4.15
CA GLY A 119 -9.91 1.10 3.44
C GLY A 119 -9.07 0.02 4.13
N LYS A 120 -9.01 0.03 5.47
CA LYS A 120 -8.27 -0.95 6.26
C LYS A 120 -8.93 -2.32 6.19
N GLU A 121 -10.25 -2.40 6.29
CA GLU A 121 -10.99 -3.67 6.12
C GLU A 121 -10.74 -4.31 4.76
N ILE A 122 -10.76 -3.52 3.68
CA ILE A 122 -10.52 -4.06 2.33
C ILE A 122 -9.05 -4.42 2.14
N TYR A 123 -8.11 -3.69 2.75
CA TYR A 123 -6.70 -4.05 2.77
C TYR A 123 -6.46 -5.40 3.46
N ASP A 124 -7.09 -5.64 4.61
CA ASP A 124 -6.95 -6.91 5.33
C ASP A 124 -7.55 -8.09 4.56
N LYS A 125 -8.71 -7.89 3.91
CA LYS A 125 -9.30 -8.87 3.00
C LYS A 125 -8.39 -9.15 1.80
N PHE A 126 -7.78 -8.10 1.25
CA PHE A 126 -6.83 -8.23 0.15
C PHE A 126 -5.61 -9.07 0.56
N LEU A 127 -5.02 -8.80 1.73
CA LEU A 127 -3.90 -9.59 2.24
C LEU A 127 -4.28 -11.05 2.50
N ALA A 128 -5.49 -11.30 3.02
CA ALA A 128 -6.00 -12.65 3.21
C ALA A 128 -6.11 -13.40 1.86
N LEU A 129 -6.66 -12.76 0.83
CA LEU A 129 -6.77 -13.34 -0.52
C LEU A 129 -5.40 -13.62 -1.15
N VAL A 130 -4.43 -12.73 -0.99
CA VAL A 130 -3.06 -12.95 -1.49
C VAL A 130 -2.38 -14.09 -0.72
N SER A 131 -2.58 -14.18 0.60
CA SER A 131 -2.06 -15.28 1.42
C SER A 131 -2.68 -16.64 1.06
N GLU A 132 -3.99 -16.67 0.83
CA GLU A 132 -4.71 -17.89 0.40
C GLU A 132 -4.38 -18.27 -1.04
N GLY A 133 -4.34 -17.30 -1.96
CA GLY A 133 -3.95 -17.51 -3.36
C GLY A 133 -2.50 -17.95 -3.51
N GLY A 134 -1.59 -17.42 -2.68
CA GLY A 134 -0.21 -17.88 -2.58
C GLY A 134 -0.07 -19.27 -1.94
N ARG A 135 -1.04 -19.70 -1.12
CA ARG A 135 -1.05 -21.04 -0.52
C ARG A 135 -1.57 -22.11 -1.49
N LEU A 136 -2.47 -21.75 -2.40
CA LEU A 136 -2.98 -22.63 -3.46
C LEU A 136 -1.92 -23.02 -4.50
N SER A 137 -0.82 -22.26 -4.66
CA SER A 137 0.27 -22.62 -5.57
C SER A 137 1.34 -23.55 -4.97
N PHE A 138 1.27 -23.92 -3.67
CA PHE A 138 2.26 -24.81 -3.04
C PHE A 138 1.66 -26.13 -2.50
N SER A 139 0.34 -26.33 -2.56
CA SER A 139 -0.28 -27.59 -2.10
C SER A 139 -0.83 -28.50 -3.20
N GLU A 140 -0.82 -28.08 -4.46
CA GLU A 140 -1.09 -28.96 -5.59
C GLU A 140 0.04 -28.81 -6.61
N GLY A 141 0.77 -29.91 -6.84
CA GLY A 141 1.66 -30.00 -7.98
C GLY A 141 0.84 -29.87 -9.26
N VAL A 142 0.97 -28.71 -9.91
CA VAL A 142 0.67 -28.45 -11.31
C VAL A 142 1.87 -27.71 -11.89
#